data_AF-A0A2V9TKC5-F1
#
_entry.id   AF-A0A2V9TKC5-F1
#
_cell.length_a   1.000
_cell.length_b   1.000
_cell.length_c   1.000
_cell.angle_alpha   90.00
_cell.angle_beta   90.00
_cell.angle_gamma   90.00
#
_symmetry.space_group_name_H-M   'P 1'
#
loop_
_entity.id
_entity.type
_entity.pdbx_description
1 polymer ?
#
loop_
_entity_poly.entity_id
_entity_poly.type
_entity_poly.pdbx_seq_one_letter_code
_entity_poly.pdbx_strand_id
1 'polypeptide(L)'
;MYAVREIAGLAHCQLDPAILVVLMSLHFQLMPLLKRAAPFDDPDWLFELKMDGFRALAVIKHGRAQLLSRSGHPFASFSALAESISNSLPNVRAVIDGEICSLDRRGRPQFKNLMF
;
A
#
# COMPACT_ATOMS: atom_id res chain seq x y z
N MET A 1 -1.48 12.25 11.96
CA MET A 1 -2.27 12.62 10.78
C MET A 1 -1.35 12.46 9.59
N TYR A 2 -1.70 11.57 8.66
CA TYR A 2 -0.99 11.52 7.38
C TYR A 2 -1.75 12.42 6.41
N ALA A 3 -1.01 13.22 5.65
CA ALA A 3 -1.57 14.14 4.71
C ALA A 3 -1.07 13.74 3.32
N VAL A 4 -2.02 13.40 2.45
CA VAL A 4 -1.74 12.91 1.10
C VAL A 4 -2.12 14.00 0.12
N ARG A 5 -1.22 14.32 -0.81
CA ARG A 5 -1.46 15.24 -1.92
C ARG A 5 -1.57 14.42 -3.20
N GLU A 6 -2.62 14.65 -3.98
CA GLU A 6 -2.80 14.03 -5.28
C GLU A 6 -1.63 14.42 -6.21
N ILE A 7 -0.94 13.44 -6.78
CA ILE A 7 0.12 13.65 -7.77
C ILE A 7 -0.51 13.50 -9.15
N ALA A 8 -0.95 14.60 -9.74
CA ALA A 8 -1.37 14.63 -11.14
C ALA A 8 -0.13 14.68 -12.06
N GLY A 9 -0.02 13.69 -12.95
CA GLY A 9 0.74 13.82 -14.20
C GLY A 9 1.83 12.78 -14.44
N LEU A 10 1.54 11.81 -15.32
CA LEU A 10 2.52 11.15 -16.19
C LEU A 10 1.76 10.64 -17.44
N ALA A 11 1.64 11.49 -18.46
CA ALA A 11 1.10 11.11 -19.76
C ALA A 11 2.22 11.18 -20.82
N HIS A 12 2.28 10.13 -21.63
CA HIS A 12 3.02 9.96 -22.88
C HIS A 12 4.56 9.83 -22.80
N CYS A 13 5.03 8.58 -22.85
CA CYS A 13 6.35 8.25 -23.37
C CYS A 13 6.21 6.97 -24.22
N GLN A 14 6.40 7.06 -25.55
CA GLN A 14 6.43 5.90 -26.44
C GLN A 14 7.73 5.13 -26.21
N LEU A 15 7.66 3.83 -25.94
CA LEU A 15 8.81 2.98 -25.63
C LEU A 15 8.97 1.84 -26.67
N ASP A 16 10.22 1.58 -27.04
CA ASP A 16 10.70 0.62 -28.05
C ASP A 16 10.36 -0.85 -27.70
N PRO A 17 9.95 -1.71 -28.66
CA PRO A 17 9.63 -3.12 -28.41
C PRO A 17 10.79 -3.99 -27.89
N ALA A 18 12.06 -3.61 -28.05
CA ALA A 18 13.19 -4.37 -27.48
C ALA A 18 13.35 -4.13 -25.96
N ILE A 19 12.84 -3.01 -25.47
CA ILE A 19 12.79 -2.65 -24.04
C ILE A 19 11.70 -3.47 -23.31
N LEU A 20 10.72 -4.01 -24.05
CA LEU A 20 9.54 -4.71 -23.54
C LEU A 20 9.85 -5.99 -22.74
N VAL A 21 10.98 -6.65 -23.00
CA VAL A 21 11.33 -7.94 -22.35
C VAL A 21 12.07 -7.75 -21.01
N VAL A 22 12.71 -6.58 -20.79
CA VAL A 22 13.48 -6.30 -19.57
C VAL A 22 12.65 -5.49 -18.54
N LEU A 23 11.48 -4.98 -18.91
CA LEU A 23 10.72 -3.98 -18.15
C LEU A 23 9.35 -4.44 -17.67
N MET A 24 9.32 -5.47 -16.83
CA MET A 24 8.14 -5.74 -16.00
C MET A 24 8.43 -5.90 -14.51
N SER A 25 9.58 -5.43 -14.02
CA SER A 25 9.65 -5.00 -12.62
C SER A 25 9.01 -3.62 -12.51
N LEU A 26 7.68 -3.59 -12.39
CA LEU A 26 7.01 -2.47 -11.74
C LEU A 26 7.54 -2.42 -10.31
N HIS A 27 8.64 -1.69 -10.10
CA HIS A 27 9.15 -1.36 -8.78
C HIS A 27 8.21 -0.32 -8.17
N PHE A 28 7.06 -0.78 -7.67
CA PHE A 28 6.16 0.07 -6.91
C PHE A 28 6.86 0.53 -5.65
N GLN A 29 7.09 1.84 -5.55
CA GLN A 29 7.60 2.47 -4.35
C GLN A 29 6.43 2.85 -3.45
N LEU A 30 6.61 2.64 -2.15
CA LEU A 30 5.65 3.10 -1.16
C LEU A 30 5.58 4.63 -1.21
N MET A 31 4.38 5.19 -1.03
CA MET A 31 4.16 6.62 -0.98
C MET A 31 5.08 7.27 0.08
N PRO A 32 5.82 8.33 -0.27
CA PRO A 32 6.73 8.97 0.67
C PRO A 32 5.93 9.58 1.83
N LEU A 33 6.43 9.38 3.05
CA LEU A 33 5.87 10.05 4.22
C LEU A 33 6.52 11.41 4.37
N LEU A 34 5.73 12.46 4.18
CA LEU A 34 6.17 13.82 4.46
C LEU A 34 5.93 14.15 5.94
N LYS A 35 7.00 14.47 6.66
CA LYS A 35 6.91 14.97 8.04
C LYS A 35 6.85 16.49 8.01
N ARG A 36 5.85 17.06 8.70
CA ARG A 36 5.76 18.51 8.94
C ARG A 36 6.07 18.82 10.39
N ALA A 37 6.61 20.02 10.63
CA ALA A 37 7.04 20.46 11.96
C ALA A 37 5.87 20.96 12.82
N ALA A 38 4.82 21.49 12.21
CA ALA A 38 3.66 22.05 12.88
C ALA A 38 2.35 21.45 12.34
N PRO A 39 1.28 21.38 13.16
CA PRO A 39 -0.07 21.12 12.70
C PRO A 39 -0.49 22.13 11.63
N PHE A 40 -1.35 21.70 10.72
CA PHE A 40 -1.92 22.55 9.68
C PHE A 40 -3.32 22.04 9.34
N ASP A 41 -4.13 22.91 8.75
CA ASP A 41 -5.46 22.62 8.23
C ASP A 41 -5.59 23.38 6.92
N ASP A 42 -5.81 22.67 5.83
CA ASP A 42 -5.74 23.20 4.47
C ASP A 42 -6.70 22.39 3.57
N PRO A 43 -7.62 23.04 2.84
CA PRO A 43 -8.63 22.36 2.02
C PRO A 43 -8.06 21.55 0.86
N ASP A 44 -6.82 21.82 0.43
CA ASP A 44 -6.16 21.05 -0.64
C ASP A 44 -5.58 19.72 -0.13
N TRP A 45 -5.78 19.38 1.14
CA TRP A 45 -5.24 18.17 1.76
C TRP A 45 -6.32 17.22 2.25
N LEU A 46 -6.10 15.93 1.98
CA LEU A 46 -6.86 14.85 2.59
C LEU A 46 -6.11 14.36 3.84
N PHE A 47 -6.83 14.24 4.94
CA PHE A 47 -6.30 13.78 6.21
C PHE A 47 -6.76 12.37 6.52
N GLU A 48 -5.80 11.47 6.71
CA GLU A 48 -6.06 10.09 7.13
C GLU A 48 -5.64 9.86 8.58
N LEU A 49 -6.37 8.94 9.24
CA LEU A 49 -6.03 8.48 10.57
C LEU A 49 -4.66 7.81 10.52
N LYS A 50 -3.77 8.23 11.42
CA LYS A 50 -2.50 7.53 11.60
C LYS A 50 -2.78 6.21 12.32
N MET A 51 -2.60 5.11 11.62
CA MET A 51 -2.63 3.78 12.20
C MET A 51 -1.22 3.32 12.61
N ASP A 52 -1.15 2.50 13.65
CA ASP A 52 0.09 1.85 14.10
C ASP A 52 0.06 0.37 13.70
N GLY A 53 0.86 -0.01 12.72
CA GLY A 53 0.85 -1.35 12.15
C GLY A 53 2.13 -1.70 11.39
N PHE A 54 2.01 -2.63 10.43
CA PHE A 54 3.07 -2.91 9.48
C PHE A 54 2.67 -2.39 8.10
N ARG A 55 3.42 -1.41 7.61
CA ARG A 55 3.25 -0.92 6.25
C ARG A 55 3.54 -2.00 5.21
N ALA A 56 2.62 -2.21 4.29
CA ALA A 56 2.71 -3.22 3.26
C ALA A 56 2.12 -2.75 1.93
N LEU A 57 2.69 -3.26 0.83
CA LEU A 57 2.05 -3.22 -0.48
C LEU A 57 1.26 -4.51 -0.69
N ALA A 58 -0.02 -4.39 -1.04
CA ALA A 58 -0.82 -5.50 -1.55
C ALA A 58 -0.79 -5.49 -3.08
N VAL A 59 -0.09 -6.44 -3.68
CA VAL A 59 -0.01 -6.63 -5.13
C VAL A 59 -1.06 -7.65 -5.54
N ILE A 60 -2.07 -7.22 -6.29
CA ILE A 60 -3.20 -8.05 -6.72
C ILE A 60 -3.11 -8.29 -8.21
N LYS A 61 -2.99 -9.56 -8.62
CA LYS A 61 -2.91 -9.97 -10.02
C LYS A 61 -3.35 -11.42 -10.19
N HIS A 62 -4.11 -11.70 -11.25
CA HIS A 62 -4.58 -13.05 -11.60
C HIS A 62 -5.33 -13.76 -10.45
N GLY A 63 -6.23 -13.04 -9.78
CA GLY A 63 -7.02 -13.58 -8.68
C GLY A 63 -6.23 -13.92 -7.41
N ARG A 64 -4.99 -13.45 -7.29
CA ARG A 64 -4.14 -13.63 -6.10
C ARG A 64 -3.64 -12.29 -5.60
N ALA A 65 -3.53 -12.16 -4.29
CA ALA A 65 -2.83 -11.04 -3.66
C ALA A 65 -1.54 -11.52 -3.01
N GLN A 66 -0.52 -10.68 -3.04
CA GLN A 66 0.73 -10.85 -2.30
C GLN A 66 0.98 -9.59 -1.46
N LEU A 67 1.29 -9.78 -0.18
CA LEU A 67 1.70 -8.71 0.71
C LEU A 67 3.22 -8.61 0.75
N LEU A 68 3.75 -7.41 0.50
CA LEU A 68 5.18 -7.11 0.53
C LEU A 68 5.45 -6.03 1.57
N SER A 69 6.51 -6.20 2.35
CA SER A 69 6.96 -5.20 3.31
C SER A 69 7.52 -3.95 2.62
N ARG A 70 7.81 -2.90 3.40
CA ARG A 70 8.52 -1.70 2.91
C ARG A 70 9.83 -2.03 2.17
N SER A 71 10.53 -3.08 2.59
CA SER A 71 11.80 -3.52 1.97
C SER A 71 11.60 -4.54 0.84
N GLY A 72 10.35 -4.78 0.41
CA GLY A 72 10.02 -5.69 -0.69
C GLY A 72 9.98 -7.17 -0.31
N HIS A 73 10.11 -7.51 0.98
CA HIS A 73 10.09 -8.90 1.42
C HIS A 73 8.65 -9.41 1.55
N PRO A 74 8.35 -10.65 1.12
CA PRO A 74 7.02 -11.23 1.30
C PRO A 74 6.62 -11.34 2.77
N PHE A 75 5.40 -10.93 3.08
CA PHE A 75 4.78 -11.07 4.40
C PHE A 75 3.99 -12.38 4.50
N ALA A 76 4.71 -13.51 4.59
CA ALA A 76 4.11 -14.84 4.61
C ALA A 76 3.17 -15.09 5.80
N SER A 77 3.43 -14.44 6.95
CA SER A 77 2.58 -14.53 8.15
C SER A 77 1.17 -13.95 7.95
N PHE A 78 0.96 -13.17 6.88
CA PHE A 78 -0.33 -12.53 6.56
C PHE A 78 -0.99 -13.17 5.32
N SER A 79 -0.74 -14.45 5.05
CA SER A 79 -1.31 -15.18 3.90
C SER A 79 -2.84 -15.19 3.89
N ALA A 80 -3.48 -15.40 5.05
CA ALA A 80 -4.94 -15.36 5.18
C ALA A 80 -5.52 -13.97 4.86
N LEU A 81 -4.81 -12.90 5.23
CA LEU A 81 -5.20 -11.53 4.87
C LEU A 81 -5.06 -11.31 3.36
N ALA A 82 -3.97 -11.79 2.75
CA ALA A 82 -3.78 -11.71 1.31
C ALA A 82 -4.91 -12.45 0.55
N GLU A 83 -5.29 -13.65 1.01
CA GLU A 83 -6.42 -14.40 0.45
C GLU A 83 -7.73 -13.63 0.56
N SER A 84 -8.02 -13.07 1.74
CA SER A 84 -9.22 -12.24 1.96
C SER A 84 -9.26 -11.02 1.03
N ILE A 85 -8.12 -10.37 0.80
CA ILE A 85 -8.00 -9.25 -0.15
C ILE A 85 -8.33 -9.71 -1.57
N SER A 86 -7.73 -10.82 -2.05
CA SER A 86 -8.03 -11.32 -3.40
C SER A 86 -9.48 -11.75 -3.59
N ASN A 87 -10.09 -12.33 -2.56
CA ASN A 87 -11.50 -12.73 -2.59
C ASN A 87 -12.44 -11.52 -2.62
N SER A 88 -12.06 -10.43 -1.96
CA SER A 88 -12.86 -9.19 -1.92
C SER A 88 -12.72 -8.34 -3.18
N LEU A 89 -11.64 -8.52 -3.94
CA LEU A 89 -11.33 -7.77 -5.16
C LEU A 89 -11.16 -8.72 -6.37
N PRO A 90 -12.19 -9.51 -6.70
CA PRO A 90 -12.11 -10.45 -7.81
C PRO A 90 -11.89 -9.69 -9.13
N ASN A 91 -10.99 -10.21 -9.97
CA ASN A 91 -10.66 -9.65 -11.29
C ASN A 91 -9.99 -8.27 -11.29
N VAL A 92 -9.57 -7.76 -10.13
CA VAL A 92 -8.81 -6.51 -10.04
C VAL A 92 -7.33 -6.78 -10.30
N ARG A 93 -6.67 -5.86 -11.03
CA ARG A 93 -5.22 -5.76 -11.10
C ARG A 93 -4.81 -4.43 -10.48
N ALA A 94 -4.23 -4.47 -9.29
CA ALA A 94 -3.90 -3.26 -8.53
C ALA A 94 -2.70 -3.46 -7.62
N VAL A 95 -2.08 -2.36 -7.22
CA VAL A 95 -1.17 -2.31 -6.07
C VAL A 95 -1.72 -1.31 -5.08
N ILE A 96 -1.91 -1.75 -3.85
CA ILE A 96 -2.47 -0.96 -2.76
C ILE A 96 -1.37 -0.75 -1.73
N ASP A 97 -1.08 0.51 -1.38
CA ASP A 97 -0.19 0.87 -0.29
C ASP A 97 -1.02 1.15 0.96
N GLY A 98 -0.72 0.45 2.05
CA GLY A 98 -1.48 0.59 3.28
C GLY A 98 -0.76 0.05 4.51
N GLU A 99 -1.47 0.13 5.63
CA GLU A 99 -0.98 -0.32 6.94
C GLU A 99 -1.77 -1.55 7.39
N ILE A 100 -1.08 -2.66 7.66
CA ILE A 100 -1.70 -3.85 8.26
C ILE A 100 -1.84 -3.59 9.76
N CYS A 101 -3.07 -3.63 10.26
CA CYS A 101 -3.38 -3.36 11.66
C CYS A 101 -4.16 -4.51 12.29
N SER A 102 -3.85 -4.81 13.55
CA SER A 102 -4.69 -5.65 14.41
C SER A 102 -5.65 -4.73 15.18
N LEU A 103 -6.95 -5.00 15.14
CA LEU A 103 -7.96 -4.17 15.80
C LEU A 103 -8.67 -4.96 16.90
N ASP A 104 -9.02 -4.30 18.01
CA ASP A 104 -9.94 -4.86 18.99
C ASP A 104 -11.41 -4.78 18.53
N ARG A 105 -12.34 -5.30 19.34
CA ARG A 105 -13.78 -5.29 19.02
C ARG A 105 -14.39 -3.89 18.88
N ARG A 106 -13.68 -2.85 19.35
CA ARG A 106 -14.08 -1.44 19.25
C ARG A 106 -13.34 -0.72 18.12
N GLY A 107 -12.57 -1.45 17.30
CA GLY A 107 -11.79 -0.90 16.19
C GLY A 107 -10.49 -0.21 16.60
N ARG A 108 -10.01 -0.38 17.85
CA ARG A 108 -8.78 0.27 18.30
C ARG A 108 -7.55 -0.55 17.89
N PRO A 109 -6.48 0.09 17.37
CA PRO A 109 -5.28 -0.62 16.98
C PRO A 109 -4.56 -1.24 18.18
N GLN A 110 -4.24 -2.52 18.06
CA GLN A 110 -3.51 -3.33 19.05
C GLN A 110 -2.18 -3.76 18.46
N PHE A 111 -1.23 -2.83 18.35
CA PHE A 111 0.05 -3.06 17.67
C PHE A 111 0.83 -4.27 18.20
N LYS A 112 0.79 -4.53 19.50
CA LYS A 112 1.46 -5.68 20.12
C LYS A 112 1.06 -7.00 19.48
N ASN A 113 -0.20 -7.17 19.08
CA ASN A 113 -0.70 -8.41 18.49
C ASN A 113 -0.06 -8.75 17.15
N LEU A 114 0.60 -7.80 16.49
CA LEU A 114 1.31 -8.04 15.23
C LEU A 114 2.74 -8.59 15.42
N MET A 115 3.25 -8.60 16.66
CA MET A 115 4.63 -9.00 16.97
C MET A 115 4.79 -10.49 17.27
N PHE A 116 3.71 -11.27 17.30
CA PHE A 116 3.69 -12.67 17.75
C PHE A 116 3.17 -13.59 16.65
#